data_AF-A0A9E4MRD6-F1
#
_entry.id   AF-A0A9E4MRD6-F1
#
_cell.length_a   1.000
_cell.length_b   1.000
_cell.length_c   1.000
_cell.angle_alpha   90.00
_cell.angle_beta   90.00
_cell.angle_gamma   90.00
#
_symmetry.space_group_name_H-M   'P 1'
#
loop_
_entity.id
_entity.type
_entity.pdbx_description
1 polymer ?
#
loop_
_entity_poly.entity_id
_entity_poly.type
_entity_poly.pdbx_seq_one_letter_code
_entity_poly.pdbx_strand_id
1 'polypeptide(L)'
;MLVNLAPTSASSDRISDPTGSADEHLSSDAIAQNPTVLQHVFRTIDVNSCPSSYNFHMHTVNSDGQLRPHQLMEQAIAIGLKGLAITDHHTTQGYHQAQRWLDTWKSCHPEKRSMAPTLWTGVEINGGLLNVDVHILAYAFDPQAICLQPYLQGHTVKGSNYRAENVIAAIHKAGGLAVLAHPARYRSPAKALIPEAARLGVDGVEVYYSYRNTNPWKPTPEITEDIKQLANRYGLLHTCGTDTHGCNLLLRL
;
A
#
# COMPACT_ATOMS: atom_id res chain seq x y z
N MET A 1 -63.57 -62.94 -7.85
CA MET A 1 -62.20 -63.23 -7.38
C MET A 1 -61.26 -62.89 -8.51
N LEU A 2 -60.49 -61.81 -8.41
CA LEU A 2 -59.27 -61.57 -9.19
C LEU A 2 -58.55 -60.35 -8.58
N VAL A 3 -57.23 -60.48 -8.48
CA VAL A 3 -56.34 -59.77 -7.56
C VAL A 3 -55.63 -58.63 -8.29
N ASN A 4 -55.30 -57.58 -7.55
CA ASN A 4 -54.49 -56.40 -7.89
C ASN A 4 -53.21 -56.68 -8.69
N LEU A 5 -52.73 -55.66 -9.42
CA LEU A 5 -51.39 -55.06 -9.28
C LEU A 5 -51.34 -53.68 -9.99
N ALA A 6 -50.61 -52.73 -9.38
CA ALA A 6 -50.53 -51.30 -9.71
C ALA A 6 -49.58 -50.97 -10.90
N PRO A 7 -49.67 -49.76 -11.50
CA PRO A 7 -48.68 -49.28 -12.46
C PRO A 7 -47.60 -48.38 -11.83
N THR A 8 -46.39 -48.49 -12.39
CA THR A 8 -45.15 -47.81 -12.03
C THR A 8 -44.99 -46.44 -12.69
N SER A 9 -44.19 -45.60 -12.03
CA SER A 9 -43.93 -44.16 -12.24
C SER A 9 -43.10 -43.81 -13.49
N ALA A 10 -43.43 -42.67 -14.11
CA ALA A 10 -42.55 -41.92 -15.01
C ALA A 10 -41.81 -40.82 -14.24
N SER A 11 -40.48 -40.75 -14.35
CA SER A 11 -39.64 -39.65 -13.85
C SER A 11 -39.22 -38.75 -15.01
N SER A 12 -39.61 -37.47 -14.96
CA SER A 12 -39.09 -36.43 -15.85
C SER A 12 -38.05 -35.58 -15.11
N ASP A 13 -36.93 -35.37 -15.78
CA ASP A 13 -35.77 -34.59 -15.37
C ASP A 13 -36.10 -33.19 -14.81
N ARG A 14 -35.43 -32.84 -13.71
CA ARG A 14 -35.13 -31.44 -13.37
C ARG A 14 -33.63 -31.28 -13.26
N ILE A 15 -33.08 -30.53 -14.21
CA ILE A 15 -31.74 -29.99 -14.21
C ILE A 15 -31.64 -29.03 -13.01
N SER A 16 -30.77 -29.34 -12.05
CA SER A 16 -30.36 -28.43 -10.99
C SER A 16 -29.19 -27.58 -11.48
N ASP A 17 -29.41 -26.28 -11.55
CA ASP A 17 -28.43 -25.25 -11.88
C ASP A 17 -27.53 -24.95 -10.65
N PRO A 18 -26.19 -25.08 -10.73
CA PRO A 18 -25.31 -24.80 -9.60
C PRO A 18 -24.64 -23.43 -9.78
N THR A 19 -25.35 -22.35 -9.51
CA THR A 19 -24.72 -21.03 -9.33
C THR A 19 -24.73 -20.65 -7.86
N GLY A 20 -23.90 -21.34 -7.07
CA GLY A 20 -23.43 -20.81 -5.79
C GLY A 20 -22.28 -19.85 -6.07
N SER A 21 -22.56 -18.55 -6.15
CA SER A 21 -21.52 -17.53 -6.17
C SER A 21 -20.81 -17.52 -4.82
N ALA A 22 -19.60 -18.06 -4.78
CA ALA A 22 -18.69 -17.88 -3.66
C ALA A 22 -18.16 -16.43 -3.67
N ASP A 23 -18.92 -15.52 -3.07
CA ASP A 23 -18.37 -14.24 -2.63
C ASP A 23 -17.52 -14.54 -1.38
N GLU A 24 -16.30 -15.02 -1.58
CA GLU A 24 -15.31 -15.14 -0.51
C GLU A 24 -14.95 -13.73 -0.03
N HIS A 25 -15.62 -13.29 1.03
CA HIS A 25 -15.26 -12.08 1.75
C HIS A 25 -13.86 -12.28 2.36
N LEU A 26 -12.82 -11.85 1.64
CA LEU A 26 -11.43 -11.88 2.13
C LEU A 26 -11.36 -11.14 3.48
N SER A 27 -10.62 -11.72 4.44
CA SER A 27 -10.37 -11.06 5.72
C SER A 27 -9.62 -9.74 5.53
N SER A 28 -9.69 -8.84 6.52
CA SER A 28 -8.94 -7.57 6.49
C SER A 28 -7.45 -7.81 6.26
N ASP A 29 -6.87 -8.81 6.92
CA ASP A 29 -5.46 -9.19 6.76
C ASP A 29 -5.16 -9.72 5.35
N ALA A 30 -6.07 -10.50 4.76
CA ALA A 30 -5.92 -11.03 3.42
C ALA A 30 -5.95 -9.92 2.35
N ILE A 31 -6.68 -8.82 2.57
CA ILE A 31 -6.68 -7.65 1.66
C ILE A 31 -5.44 -6.78 1.89
N ALA A 32 -5.06 -6.54 3.15
CA ALA A 32 -3.94 -5.69 3.52
C ALA A 32 -2.59 -6.16 2.96
N GLN A 33 -2.47 -7.47 2.71
CA GLN A 33 -1.27 -8.15 2.20
C GLN A 33 -1.44 -8.67 0.76
N ASN A 34 -2.44 -8.19 0.01
CA ASN A 34 -2.68 -8.64 -1.36
C ASN A 34 -2.04 -7.69 -2.38
N PRO A 35 -0.87 -8.03 -2.95
CA PRO A 35 -0.19 -7.17 -3.91
C PRO A 35 -1.02 -7.01 -5.19
N THR A 36 -1.76 -8.03 -5.63
CA THR A 36 -2.59 -7.95 -6.83
C THR A 36 -3.69 -6.90 -6.68
N VAL A 37 -4.39 -6.86 -5.54
CA VAL A 37 -5.41 -5.83 -5.27
C VAL A 37 -4.76 -4.45 -5.24
N LEU A 38 -3.62 -4.30 -4.56
CA LEU A 38 -2.94 -3.00 -4.48
C LEU A 38 -2.42 -2.52 -5.84
N GLN A 39 -1.93 -3.41 -6.70
CA GLN A 39 -1.54 -3.08 -8.08
C GLN A 39 -2.73 -2.53 -8.89
N HIS A 40 -3.94 -3.08 -8.72
CA HIS A 40 -5.14 -2.54 -9.36
C HIS A 40 -5.44 -1.13 -8.85
N VAL A 41 -5.28 -0.88 -7.56
CA VAL A 41 -5.42 0.48 -6.99
C VAL A 41 -4.38 1.43 -7.60
N PHE A 42 -3.09 1.06 -7.62
CA PHE A 42 -2.02 1.88 -8.19
C PHE A 42 -2.22 2.23 -9.67
N ARG A 43 -2.85 1.36 -10.46
CA ARG A 43 -3.22 1.66 -11.86
C ARG A 43 -4.28 2.75 -12.00
N THR A 44 -5.02 3.07 -10.93
CA THR A 44 -6.04 4.14 -10.92
C THR A 44 -5.54 5.44 -10.31
N ILE A 45 -4.32 5.46 -9.73
CA ILE A 45 -3.79 6.65 -9.06
C ILE A 45 -3.44 7.74 -10.07
N ASP A 46 -3.97 8.93 -9.80
CA ASP A 46 -3.80 10.15 -10.58
C ASP A 46 -3.43 11.36 -9.71
N VAL A 47 -3.32 12.53 -10.35
CA VAL A 47 -2.96 13.80 -9.70
C VAL A 47 -3.95 14.25 -8.62
N ASN A 48 -5.18 13.74 -8.62
CA ASN A 48 -6.25 14.11 -7.67
C ASN A 48 -6.42 13.08 -6.55
N SER A 49 -5.70 11.95 -6.61
CA SER A 49 -5.87 10.84 -5.69
C SER A 49 -5.38 11.17 -4.28
N CYS A 50 -4.19 11.77 -4.17
CA CYS A 50 -3.65 12.23 -2.89
C CYS A 50 -3.96 13.73 -2.64
N PRO A 51 -4.18 14.14 -1.38
CA PRO A 51 -4.28 13.31 -0.17
C PRO A 51 -5.72 12.93 0.17
N SER A 52 -6.67 13.05 -0.78
CA SER A 52 -8.12 13.05 -0.47
C SER A 52 -8.84 11.73 -0.71
N SER A 53 -8.35 10.86 -1.60
CA SER A 53 -8.92 9.52 -1.82
C SER A 53 -7.97 8.42 -1.37
N TYR A 54 -6.67 8.63 -1.54
CA TYR A 54 -5.63 7.71 -1.11
C TYR A 54 -4.46 8.47 -0.50
N ASN A 55 -3.65 7.79 0.30
CA ASN A 55 -2.36 8.30 0.75
C ASN A 55 -1.46 7.12 1.14
N PHE A 56 -0.35 6.92 0.43
CA PHE A 56 0.52 5.75 0.62
C PHE A 56 1.88 6.11 1.23
N HIS A 57 2.07 7.35 1.71
CA HIS A 57 3.31 7.75 2.35
C HIS A 57 3.01 8.71 3.50
N MET A 58 3.15 8.22 4.73
CA MET A 58 2.92 8.99 5.95
C MET A 58 3.55 8.29 7.15
N HIS A 59 3.91 9.10 8.15
CA HIS A 59 4.65 8.66 9.32
C HIS A 59 3.86 8.91 10.60
N THR A 60 4.10 8.06 11.59
CA THR A 60 3.52 8.15 12.93
C THR A 60 4.62 8.34 13.96
N VAL A 61 4.23 8.50 15.23
CA VAL A 61 5.14 8.49 16.39
C VAL A 61 5.94 7.19 16.54
N ASN A 62 5.68 6.16 15.74
CA ASN A 62 6.47 4.94 15.72
C ASN A 62 7.78 5.07 14.95
N SER A 63 7.97 6.17 14.22
CA SER A 63 9.25 6.58 13.64
C SER A 63 9.54 8.04 14.00
N ASP A 64 9.30 8.98 13.09
CA ASP A 64 9.58 10.40 13.22
C ASP A 64 8.37 11.30 12.90
N GLY A 65 7.19 10.71 12.75
CA GLY A 65 5.92 11.43 12.67
C GLY A 65 5.38 11.89 14.02
N GLN A 66 4.38 12.77 13.99
CA GLN A 66 3.76 13.34 15.19
C GLN A 66 2.37 12.76 15.50
N LEU A 67 1.70 12.13 14.53
CA LEU A 67 0.40 11.49 14.76
C LEU A 67 0.57 10.14 15.44
N ARG A 68 -0.23 9.88 16.46
CA ARG A 68 -0.41 8.51 16.95
C ARG A 68 -1.22 7.71 15.93
N PRO A 69 -0.99 6.38 15.80
CA PRO A 69 -1.68 5.56 14.81
C PRO A 69 -3.22 5.68 14.81
N HIS A 70 -3.86 5.76 15.98
CA HIS A 70 -5.30 5.98 16.08
C HIS A 70 -5.76 7.35 15.57
N GLN A 71 -5.04 8.44 15.90
CA GLN A 71 -5.36 9.80 15.43
C GLN A 71 -5.22 9.91 13.91
N LEU A 72 -4.23 9.21 13.34
CA LEU A 72 -4.06 9.08 11.90
C LEU A 72 -5.28 8.40 11.26
N MET A 73 -5.75 7.29 11.83
CA MET A 73 -6.94 6.60 11.31
C MET A 73 -8.22 7.41 11.46
N GLU A 74 -8.38 8.17 12.54
CA GLU A 74 -9.49 9.13 12.71
C GLU A 74 -9.49 10.18 11.58
N GLN A 75 -8.34 10.76 11.27
CA GLN A 75 -8.21 11.69 10.14
C GLN A 75 -8.51 11.02 8.81
N ALA A 76 -7.98 9.81 8.57
CA ALA A 76 -8.21 9.05 7.35
C ALA A 76 -9.70 8.82 7.08
N ILE A 77 -10.46 8.43 8.12
CA ILE A 77 -11.92 8.24 8.04
C ILE A 77 -12.63 9.58 7.82
N ALA A 78 -12.23 10.63 8.54
CA ALA A 78 -12.84 11.96 8.42
C ALA A 78 -12.62 12.60 7.04
N ILE A 79 -11.46 12.37 6.42
CA ILE A 79 -11.14 12.81 5.05
C ILE A 79 -11.95 12.00 4.02
N GLY A 80 -12.33 10.76 4.37
CA GLY A 80 -13.00 9.83 3.46
C GLY A 80 -12.02 9.08 2.56
N LEU A 81 -10.82 8.77 3.06
CA LEU A 81 -9.86 7.94 2.33
C LEU A 81 -10.49 6.59 2.00
N LYS A 82 -10.30 6.14 0.76
CA LYS A 82 -10.65 4.79 0.30
C LYS A 82 -9.60 3.80 0.76
N GLY A 83 -8.34 4.22 0.83
CA GLY A 83 -7.29 3.41 1.42
C GLY A 83 -5.97 4.15 1.61
N LEU A 84 -5.09 3.56 2.43
CA LEU A 84 -3.83 4.16 2.84
C LEU A 84 -2.81 3.11 3.27
N ALA A 85 -1.55 3.55 3.41
CA ALA A 85 -0.48 2.80 4.05
C ALA A 85 0.27 3.71 5.03
N ILE A 86 0.51 3.21 6.24
CA ILE A 86 1.46 3.83 7.18
C ILE A 86 2.84 3.30 6.83
N THR A 87 3.82 4.18 6.62
CA THR A 87 5.13 3.83 6.10
C THR A 87 6.24 4.33 7.01
N ASP A 88 6.07 4.13 8.32
CA ASP A 88 7.10 4.47 9.31
C ASP A 88 8.49 3.94 8.92
N HIS A 89 9.53 4.72 9.22
CA HIS A 89 10.90 4.29 8.96
C HIS A 89 11.26 3.00 9.72
N HIS A 90 11.64 1.96 8.98
CA HIS A 90 12.19 0.70 9.50
C HIS A 90 11.33 0.00 10.56
N THR A 91 10.00 0.19 10.55
CA THR A 91 9.10 -0.46 11.52
C THR A 91 7.67 -0.57 10.98
N THR A 92 6.95 -1.60 11.39
CA THR A 92 5.51 -1.79 11.11
C THR A 92 4.64 -1.58 12.36
N GLN A 93 5.21 -1.06 13.46
CA GLN A 93 4.47 -0.89 14.72
C GLN A 93 3.31 0.10 14.61
N GLY A 94 3.45 1.16 13.79
CA GLY A 94 2.35 2.09 13.52
C GLY A 94 1.20 1.40 12.79
N TYR A 95 1.50 0.62 11.75
CA TYR A 95 0.52 -0.24 11.05
C TYR A 95 -0.23 -1.16 12.01
N HIS A 96 0.48 -1.92 12.86
CA HIS A 96 -0.17 -2.87 13.76
C HIS A 96 -1.10 -2.21 14.78
N GLN A 97 -0.72 -1.04 15.30
CA GLN A 97 -1.57 -0.28 16.21
C GLN A 97 -2.79 0.31 15.50
N ALA A 98 -2.61 0.86 14.30
CA ALA A 98 -3.70 1.38 13.48
C ALA A 98 -4.69 0.30 13.09
N GLN A 99 -4.22 -0.89 12.68
CA GLN A 99 -5.06 -2.01 12.29
C GLN A 99 -5.92 -2.50 13.46
N ARG A 100 -5.33 -2.74 14.64
CA ARG A 100 -6.08 -3.13 15.85
C ARG A 100 -7.13 -2.10 16.23
N TRP A 101 -6.78 -0.81 16.15
CA TRP A 101 -7.72 0.28 16.42
C TRP A 101 -8.86 0.28 15.38
N LEU A 102 -8.55 0.11 14.09
CA LEU A 102 -9.53 0.09 13.01
C LEU A 102 -10.50 -1.08 13.14
N ASP A 103 -10.02 -2.26 13.55
CA ASP A 103 -10.87 -3.43 13.77
C ASP A 103 -11.83 -3.22 14.94
N THR A 104 -11.34 -2.58 16.02
CA THR A 104 -12.18 -2.16 17.14
C THR A 104 -13.20 -1.11 16.69
N TRP A 105 -12.77 -0.11 15.93
CA TRP A 105 -13.63 0.95 15.41
C TRP A 105 -14.75 0.40 14.53
N LYS A 106 -14.44 -0.53 13.62
CA LYS A 106 -15.43 -1.23 12.76
C LYS A 106 -16.45 -2.03 13.58
N SER A 107 -16.00 -2.66 14.68
CA SER A 107 -16.86 -3.43 15.57
C SER A 107 -17.80 -2.54 16.38
N CYS A 108 -17.34 -1.35 16.78
CA CYS A 108 -18.14 -0.36 17.51
C CYS A 108 -19.08 0.46 16.60
N HIS A 109 -18.84 0.51 15.29
CA HIS A 109 -19.62 1.29 14.32
C HIS A 109 -20.04 0.43 13.12
N PRO A 110 -20.84 -0.65 13.33
CA PRO A 110 -21.20 -1.57 12.26
C PRO A 110 -21.91 -0.88 11.09
N GLU A 111 -22.70 0.15 11.35
CA GLU A 111 -23.42 0.95 10.35
C GLU A 111 -22.50 1.87 9.53
N LYS A 112 -21.29 2.16 10.01
CA LYS A 112 -20.28 2.99 9.33
C LYS A 112 -19.11 2.18 8.78
N ARG A 113 -19.19 0.85 8.80
CA ARG A 113 -18.09 -0.02 8.34
C ARG A 113 -17.64 0.28 6.92
N SER A 114 -18.53 0.73 6.04
CA SER A 114 -18.21 1.14 4.66
C SER A 114 -17.38 2.43 4.56
N MET A 115 -17.31 3.23 5.63
CA MET A 115 -16.45 4.42 5.70
C MET A 115 -15.02 4.08 6.09
N ALA A 116 -14.75 2.86 6.56
CA ALA A 116 -13.40 2.48 6.94
C ALA A 116 -12.52 2.32 5.69
N PRO A 117 -11.36 3.00 5.62
CA PRO A 117 -10.42 2.79 4.54
C PRO A 117 -9.82 1.37 4.59
N THR A 118 -9.33 0.91 3.44
CA THR A 118 -8.38 -0.21 3.41
C THR A 118 -7.01 0.27 3.91
N LEU A 119 -6.49 -0.36 4.96
CA LEU A 119 -5.13 -0.14 5.45
C LEU A 119 -4.23 -1.27 4.95
N TRP A 120 -3.28 -0.96 4.07
CA TRP A 120 -2.27 -1.92 3.61
C TRP A 120 -1.06 -1.93 4.53
N THR A 121 -0.35 -3.07 4.58
CA THR A 121 0.98 -3.10 5.19
C THR A 121 1.90 -2.13 4.44
N GLY A 122 2.70 -1.38 5.20
CA GLY A 122 3.58 -0.34 4.70
C GLY A 122 4.81 -0.19 5.59
N VAL A 123 5.94 0.14 5.00
CA VAL A 123 7.17 0.57 5.69
C VAL A 123 8.05 1.36 4.72
N GLU A 124 8.78 2.34 5.20
CA GLU A 124 9.83 3.01 4.45
C GLU A 124 11.21 2.49 4.89
N ILE A 125 12.00 2.00 3.94
CA ILE A 125 13.31 1.37 4.19
C ILE A 125 14.39 2.17 3.46
N ASN A 126 15.40 2.65 4.19
CA ASN A 126 16.60 3.24 3.61
C ASN A 126 17.41 2.21 2.80
N GLY A 127 17.95 2.63 1.66
CA GLY A 127 18.88 1.85 0.86
C GLY A 127 19.82 2.71 0.02
N GLY A 128 20.97 2.14 -0.35
CA GLY A 128 21.95 2.77 -1.23
C GLY A 128 21.72 2.42 -2.70
N LEU A 129 21.59 3.44 -3.54
CA LEU A 129 21.40 3.35 -4.99
C LEU A 129 22.29 4.39 -5.69
N LEU A 130 23.18 3.96 -6.60
CA LEU A 130 24.13 4.85 -7.31
C LEU A 130 24.92 5.79 -6.36
N ASN A 131 25.38 5.26 -5.22
CA ASN A 131 26.06 6.01 -4.14
C ASN A 131 25.21 7.13 -3.50
N VAL A 132 23.90 7.02 -3.59
CA VAL A 132 22.94 7.92 -2.94
C VAL A 132 22.06 7.14 -1.98
N ASP A 133 21.81 7.73 -0.82
CA ASP A 133 20.85 7.25 0.15
C ASP A 133 19.45 7.54 -0.38
N VAL A 134 18.74 6.49 -0.74
CA VAL A 134 17.35 6.52 -1.20
C VAL A 134 16.45 5.81 -0.19
N HIS A 135 15.15 5.99 -0.37
CA HIS A 135 14.13 5.30 0.39
C HIS A 135 13.30 4.42 -0.55
N ILE A 136 13.01 3.22 -0.09
CA ILE A 136 12.18 2.24 -0.78
C ILE A 136 10.98 1.97 0.11
N LEU A 137 9.80 2.26 -0.43
CA LEU A 137 8.52 1.96 0.20
C LEU A 137 8.17 0.50 -0.11
N ALA A 138 7.86 -0.26 0.91
CA ALA A 138 7.35 -1.62 0.78
C ALA A 138 5.85 -1.62 1.07
N TYR A 139 5.06 -2.29 0.24
CA TYR A 139 3.61 -2.40 0.43
C TYR A 139 3.08 -3.82 0.28
N ALA A 140 1.93 -4.09 0.92
CA ALA A 140 1.16 -5.33 0.75
C ALA A 140 2.00 -6.60 0.91
N PHE A 141 2.94 -6.59 1.86
CA PHE A 141 3.80 -7.72 2.24
C PHE A 141 3.30 -8.39 3.52
N ASP A 142 3.76 -9.62 3.77
CA ASP A 142 3.63 -10.27 5.07
C ASP A 142 4.57 -9.60 6.10
N PRO A 143 4.03 -8.90 7.12
CA PRO A 143 4.84 -8.17 8.09
C PRO A 143 5.61 -9.09 9.06
N GLN A 144 5.34 -10.41 9.04
CA GLN A 144 6.07 -11.41 9.82
C GLN A 144 7.16 -12.12 9.01
N ALA A 145 7.31 -11.79 7.72
CA ALA A 145 8.28 -12.44 6.85
C ALA A 145 9.71 -12.27 7.38
N ILE A 146 10.38 -13.40 7.62
CA ILE A 146 11.75 -13.44 8.19
C ILE A 146 12.74 -12.64 7.34
N CYS A 147 12.55 -12.60 6.02
CA CYS A 147 13.39 -11.86 5.09
C CYS A 147 13.36 -10.34 5.30
N LEU A 148 12.29 -9.79 5.88
CA LEU A 148 12.19 -8.36 6.21
C LEU A 148 12.67 -8.02 7.63
N GLN A 149 12.81 -9.00 8.52
CA GLN A 149 13.23 -8.75 9.90
C GLN A 149 14.48 -7.86 10.04
N PRO A 150 15.56 -8.01 9.23
CA PRO A 150 16.72 -7.13 9.33
C PRO A 150 16.39 -5.64 9.13
N TYR A 151 15.35 -5.33 8.35
CA TYR A 151 14.95 -3.98 7.98
C TYR A 151 13.89 -3.38 8.90
N LEU A 152 13.26 -4.21 9.76
CA LEU A 152 12.16 -3.84 10.66
C LEU A 152 12.62 -3.70 12.12
N GLN A 153 13.80 -3.11 12.34
CA GLN A 153 14.42 -2.95 13.66
C GLN A 153 14.39 -1.51 14.20
N GLY A 154 13.68 -0.59 13.53
CA GLY A 154 13.61 0.82 13.88
C GLY A 154 14.89 1.61 13.58
N HIS A 155 15.85 1.04 12.85
CA HIS A 155 17.06 1.72 12.44
C HIS A 155 17.56 1.24 11.07
N THR A 156 18.33 2.10 10.42
CA THR A 156 18.95 1.79 9.13
C THR A 156 19.94 0.62 9.24
N VAL A 157 19.86 -0.28 8.26
CA VAL A 157 20.77 -1.42 8.12
C VAL A 157 22.13 -0.98 7.54
N LYS A 158 23.14 -1.83 7.68
CA LYS A 158 24.51 -1.57 7.16
C LYS A 158 24.96 -2.69 6.23
N GLY A 159 26.08 -2.46 5.54
CA GLY A 159 26.74 -3.46 4.72
C GLY A 159 25.90 -3.89 3.52
N SER A 160 25.85 -5.19 3.22
CA SER A 160 25.12 -5.71 2.06
C SER A 160 23.63 -5.39 2.12
N ASN A 161 22.99 -5.49 3.30
CA ASN A 161 21.57 -5.22 3.44
C ASN A 161 21.23 -3.76 3.10
N TYR A 162 22.17 -2.83 3.24
CA TYR A 162 21.93 -1.45 2.85
C TYR A 162 21.77 -1.26 1.33
N ARG A 163 22.21 -2.20 0.49
CA ARG A 163 22.08 -2.06 -0.96
C ARG A 163 20.62 -2.13 -1.38
N ALA A 164 20.16 -1.17 -2.19
CA ALA A 164 18.78 -1.12 -2.69
C ALA A 164 18.31 -2.44 -3.30
N GLU A 165 19.19 -3.12 -4.05
CA GLU A 165 18.94 -4.47 -4.62
C GLU A 165 18.50 -5.49 -3.56
N ASN A 166 19.12 -5.49 -2.39
CA ASN A 166 18.80 -6.44 -1.31
C ASN A 166 17.55 -6.04 -0.53
N VAL A 167 17.25 -4.75 -0.45
CA VAL A 167 15.99 -4.24 0.10
C VAL A 167 14.83 -4.69 -0.80
N ILE A 168 14.92 -4.43 -2.10
CA ILE A 168 13.91 -4.81 -3.10
C ILE A 168 13.67 -6.33 -3.07
N ALA A 169 14.74 -7.13 -3.11
CA ALA A 169 14.63 -8.58 -3.06
C ALA A 169 13.97 -9.09 -1.78
N ALA A 170 14.23 -8.45 -0.63
CA ALA A 170 13.58 -8.82 0.63
C ALA A 170 12.08 -8.49 0.63
N ILE A 171 11.68 -7.35 0.08
CA ILE A 171 10.28 -6.95 -0.07
C ILE A 171 9.52 -7.95 -0.94
N HIS A 172 10.08 -8.32 -2.10
CA HIS A 172 9.46 -9.32 -2.98
C HIS A 172 9.39 -10.69 -2.34
N LYS A 173 10.44 -11.10 -1.59
CA LYS A 173 10.43 -12.36 -0.85
C LYS A 173 9.37 -12.39 0.26
N ALA A 174 8.95 -11.24 0.76
CA ALA A 174 7.82 -11.09 1.69
C ALA A 174 6.46 -10.99 0.98
N GLY A 175 6.42 -11.12 -0.35
CA GLY A 175 5.21 -11.05 -1.17
C GLY A 175 4.74 -9.63 -1.49
N GLY A 176 5.52 -8.60 -1.14
CA GLY A 176 5.12 -7.21 -1.32
C GLY A 176 5.57 -6.57 -2.63
N LEU A 177 5.22 -5.29 -2.77
CA LEU A 177 5.64 -4.40 -3.84
C LEU A 177 6.70 -3.42 -3.33
N ALA A 178 7.77 -3.21 -4.09
CA ALA A 178 8.82 -2.25 -3.81
C ALA A 178 8.66 -0.99 -4.67
N VAL A 179 8.69 0.19 -4.06
CA VAL A 179 8.47 1.48 -4.75
C VAL A 179 9.58 2.47 -4.39
N LEU A 180 10.15 3.14 -5.38
CA LEU A 180 11.11 4.22 -5.13
C LEU A 180 10.38 5.47 -4.63
N ALA A 181 10.65 5.89 -3.41
CA ALA A 181 10.05 7.07 -2.80
C ALA A 181 10.61 8.37 -3.41
N HIS A 182 9.74 9.38 -3.55
CA HIS A 182 10.06 10.77 -3.88
C HIS A 182 11.38 11.00 -4.65
N PRO A 183 11.54 10.45 -5.87
CA PRO A 183 12.84 10.32 -6.55
C PRO A 183 13.52 11.65 -6.91
N ALA A 184 12.79 12.77 -6.88
CA ALA A 184 13.35 14.11 -7.11
C ALA A 184 13.74 14.86 -5.81
N ARG A 185 13.72 14.20 -4.64
CA ARG A 185 14.23 14.75 -3.37
C ARG A 185 15.73 14.55 -3.17
N TYR A 186 16.33 13.61 -3.90
CA TYR A 186 17.71 13.19 -3.67
C TYR A 186 18.73 14.09 -4.37
N ARG A 187 20.01 13.93 -3.99
CA ARG A 187 21.13 14.64 -4.63
C ARG A 187 21.35 14.22 -6.08
N SER A 188 21.03 12.97 -6.41
CA SER A 188 21.06 12.48 -7.78
C SER A 188 19.73 12.74 -8.48
N PRO A 189 19.75 13.07 -9.79
CA PRO A 189 18.54 13.38 -10.51
C PRO A 189 17.68 12.12 -10.73
N ALA A 190 16.36 12.27 -10.71
CA ALA A 190 15.40 11.19 -10.93
C ALA A 190 15.66 10.42 -12.25
N LYS A 191 16.12 11.12 -13.31
CA LYS A 191 16.52 10.52 -14.59
C LYS A 191 17.69 9.53 -14.52
N ALA A 192 18.44 9.51 -13.43
CA ALA A 192 19.48 8.51 -13.16
C ALA A 192 18.98 7.42 -12.20
N LEU A 193 18.24 7.82 -11.16
CA LEU A 193 17.78 6.89 -10.12
C LEU A 193 16.67 5.96 -10.60
N ILE A 194 15.67 6.46 -11.32
CA ILE A 194 14.51 5.65 -11.76
C ILE A 194 14.96 4.51 -12.71
N PRO A 195 15.77 4.75 -13.76
CA PRO A 195 16.26 3.66 -14.60
C PRO A 195 17.02 2.58 -13.84
N GLU A 196 17.88 2.97 -12.89
CA GLU A 196 18.65 2.00 -12.12
C GLU A 196 17.76 1.24 -11.13
N ALA A 197 16.81 1.91 -10.47
CA ALA A 197 15.83 1.24 -9.62
C ALA A 197 14.98 0.25 -10.43
N ALA A 198 14.56 0.62 -11.64
CA ALA A 198 13.83 -0.27 -12.55
C ALA A 198 14.68 -1.49 -12.94
N ARG A 199 15.98 -1.30 -13.22
CA ARG A 199 16.93 -2.39 -13.50
C ARG A 199 17.06 -3.36 -12.32
N LEU A 200 16.98 -2.85 -11.08
CA LEU A 200 16.99 -3.64 -9.85
C LEU A 200 15.63 -4.26 -9.52
N GLY A 201 14.57 -3.90 -10.24
CA GLY A 201 13.26 -4.53 -10.15
C GLY A 201 12.25 -3.86 -9.22
N VAL A 202 12.35 -2.55 -8.94
CA VAL A 202 11.21 -1.87 -8.28
C VAL A 202 9.93 -2.01 -9.11
N ASP A 203 8.78 -2.14 -8.44
CA ASP A 203 7.46 -2.28 -9.06
C ASP A 203 6.85 -0.92 -9.42
N GLY A 204 7.28 0.15 -8.74
CA GLY A 204 6.69 1.47 -8.89
C GLY A 204 7.58 2.62 -8.46
N VAL A 205 7.07 3.83 -8.67
CA VAL A 205 7.68 5.10 -8.27
C VAL A 205 6.62 6.01 -7.69
N GLU A 206 6.99 6.79 -6.67
CA GLU A 206 6.14 7.85 -6.14
C GLU A 206 6.12 9.05 -7.10
N VAL A 207 5.08 9.07 -7.94
CA VAL A 207 4.90 10.06 -9.02
C VAL A 207 4.26 11.35 -8.49
N TYR A 208 3.22 11.20 -7.67
CA TYR A 208 2.42 12.32 -7.19
C TYR A 208 2.87 12.71 -5.78
N TYR A 209 3.79 13.67 -5.73
CA TYR A 209 4.43 14.15 -4.52
C TYR A 209 4.60 15.68 -4.53
N SER A 210 4.46 16.34 -3.38
CA SER A 210 4.59 17.80 -3.25
C SER A 210 6.03 18.25 -3.02
N TYR A 211 6.86 18.23 -4.07
CA TYR A 211 8.27 18.65 -3.98
C TYR A 211 8.46 20.13 -3.59
N ARG A 212 7.49 21.00 -3.88
CA ARG A 212 7.49 22.42 -3.49
C ARG A 212 6.85 22.67 -2.11
N ASN A 213 6.39 21.62 -1.43
CA ASN A 213 5.77 21.68 -0.11
C ASN A 213 4.63 22.70 0.00
N THR A 214 3.70 22.68 -0.95
CA THR A 214 2.63 23.69 -1.01
C THR A 214 1.58 23.45 0.07
N ASN A 215 0.90 24.52 0.49
CA ASN A 215 -0.31 24.45 1.31
C ASN A 215 -1.44 25.22 0.57
N PRO A 216 -2.50 24.54 0.09
CA PRO A 216 -2.79 23.11 0.24
C PRO A 216 -1.77 22.20 -0.46
N TRP A 217 -1.64 20.96 0.04
CA TRP A 217 -0.79 19.95 -0.59
C TRP A 217 -1.26 19.70 -2.02
N LYS A 218 -0.32 19.76 -2.96
CA LYS A 218 -0.54 19.40 -4.37
C LYS A 218 0.74 18.80 -4.95
N PRO A 219 0.63 17.83 -5.87
CA PRO A 219 1.80 17.37 -6.62
C PRO A 219 2.43 18.53 -7.39
N THR A 220 3.76 18.53 -7.53
CA THR A 220 4.46 19.57 -8.29
C THR A 220 4.35 19.28 -9.79
N PRO A 221 3.58 20.03 -10.61
CA PRO A 221 3.17 19.58 -11.94
C PRO A 221 4.32 19.21 -12.88
N GLU A 222 5.33 20.07 -12.99
CA GLU A 222 6.49 19.87 -13.87
C GLU A 222 7.29 18.61 -13.46
N ILE A 223 7.59 18.48 -12.17
CA ILE A 223 8.36 17.34 -11.64
C ILE A 223 7.54 16.05 -11.73
N THR A 224 6.24 16.11 -11.44
CA THR A 224 5.32 14.98 -11.56
C THR A 224 5.25 14.46 -12.99
N GLU A 225 5.18 15.35 -13.99
CA GLU A 225 5.15 14.92 -15.39
C GLU A 225 6.46 14.27 -15.82
N ASP A 226 7.61 14.83 -15.44
CA ASP A 226 8.93 14.24 -15.72
C ASP A 226 9.07 12.83 -15.11
N ILE A 227 8.68 12.66 -13.84
CA ILE A 227 8.74 11.36 -13.15
C ILE A 227 7.75 10.39 -13.79
N LYS A 228 6.54 10.82 -14.12
CA LYS A 228 5.51 10.00 -14.77
C LYS A 228 5.97 9.49 -16.13
N GLN A 229 6.60 10.32 -16.94
CA GLN A 229 7.15 9.91 -18.24
C GLN A 229 8.25 8.85 -18.09
N LEU A 230 9.12 9.01 -17.08
CA LEU A 230 10.13 8.01 -16.77
C LEU A 230 9.47 6.70 -16.28
N ALA A 231 8.55 6.77 -15.32
CA ALA A 231 7.84 5.60 -14.81
C ALA A 231 7.15 4.81 -15.94
N ASN A 232 6.41 5.49 -16.81
CA ASN A 232 5.77 4.89 -17.98
C ASN A 232 6.78 4.22 -18.93
N ARG A 233 7.92 4.86 -19.19
CA ARG A 233 8.97 4.30 -20.06
C ARG A 233 9.51 2.97 -19.55
N TYR A 234 9.57 2.78 -18.24
CA TYR A 234 10.06 1.56 -17.59
C TYR A 234 8.93 0.62 -17.14
N GLY A 235 7.66 0.92 -17.46
CA GLY A 235 6.51 0.09 -17.10
C GLY A 235 6.22 0.05 -15.58
N LEU A 236 6.61 1.09 -14.85
CA LEU A 236 6.48 1.17 -13.39
C LEU A 236 5.11 1.69 -12.97
N LEU A 237 4.58 1.17 -11.87
CA LEU A 237 3.35 1.66 -11.25
C LEU A 237 3.52 3.06 -10.67
N HIS A 238 2.42 3.81 -10.60
CA HIS A 238 2.39 5.13 -10.00
C HIS A 238 1.83 5.05 -8.58
N THR A 239 2.54 5.63 -7.61
CA THR A 239 2.01 5.86 -6.27
C THR A 239 1.92 7.35 -5.96
N CYS A 240 1.26 7.65 -4.84
CA CYS A 240 1.14 8.99 -4.31
C CYS A 240 1.23 8.96 -2.79
N GLY A 241 1.73 10.04 -2.20
CA GLY A 241 1.91 10.09 -0.77
C GLY A 241 2.23 11.48 -0.29
N THR A 242 1.73 11.82 0.91
CA THR A 242 1.99 13.14 1.48
C THR A 242 3.38 13.28 2.04
N ASP A 243 3.95 12.17 2.51
CA ASP A 243 5.20 12.15 3.28
C ASP A 243 5.10 13.11 4.47
N THR A 244 4.02 12.96 5.22
CA THR A 244 3.70 13.82 6.37
C THR A 244 4.33 13.26 7.63
N HIS A 245 5.04 14.12 8.35
CA HIS A 245 5.54 13.86 9.70
C HIS A 245 4.78 14.69 10.75
N GLY A 246 3.83 15.51 10.32
CA GLY A 246 3.09 16.43 11.19
C GLY A 246 1.76 15.89 11.68
N CYS A 247 0.97 16.79 12.25
CA CYS A 247 -0.35 16.46 12.81
C CYS A 247 -1.50 16.49 11.79
N ASN A 248 -1.22 16.60 10.48
CA ASN A 248 -2.24 16.77 9.44
C ASN A 248 -1.91 15.96 8.19
N LEU A 249 -2.77 14.98 7.88
CA LEU A 249 -2.65 14.11 6.70
C LEU A 249 -2.83 14.83 5.35
N LEU A 250 -3.24 16.10 5.35
CA LEU A 250 -3.41 16.90 4.13
C LEU A 250 -2.20 17.79 3.83
N LEU A 251 -1.13 17.70 4.62
CA LEU A 251 0.08 18.51 4.50
C LEU A 251 1.31 17.62 4.43
N ARG A 252 2.36 18.14 3.80
CA ARG A 252 3.70 17.58 3.86
C ARG A 252 4.49 18.42 4.88
N LEU A 253 4.96 17.77 5.93
CA LEU A 253 5.70 18.38 7.05
C LEU A 253 6.94 17.56 7.30
#